data_AF-A0A1S4EX10-F1
#
_entry.id   AF-A0A1S4EX10-F1
#
_cell.length_a   1.000
_cell.length_b   1.000
_cell.length_c   1.000
_cell.angle_alpha   90.00
_cell.angle_beta   90.00
_cell.angle_gamma   90.00
#
_symmetry.space_group_name_H-M   'P 1'
#
loop_
_entity.id
_entity.type
_entity.pdbx_description
1 polymer ?
#
loop_
_entity_poly.entity_id
_entity_poly.type
_entity_poly.pdbx_seq_one_letter_code
_entity_poly.pdbx_strand_id
1 'polypeptide(L)'
;MVQFVILLITHLAQLVTAADRHKIVYKSLQEANKECSLYNVPGGCLPRCVTQITRDWNDTVGMSPVYGRFFQPDPNDPCSNNRTERCIESKSSLIPPKKTCLRASESVQCFMDHYGEINMTAPQFVRFTKLQDVQLIFECAAMLGYSSKEQLDALLRDSEFKRQETRCVFRCVMIRSGLYSDSEGLNMPRYYVLCGGYEDGFYQQAAECSARLRKEVPCDDKCTLAQRMANECIGVDYETSIMQSKGNTVNTIYAIQGSEVYNIDGQNANSNVALTSVQRDKTINIENTNSDLNKFGDTINVDNQP
;
A
#
# COMPACT_ATOMS: atom_id res chain seq x y z
N MET A 1 24.01 38.22 -12.71
CA MET A 1 22.71 38.33 -11.98
C MET A 1 21.64 37.40 -12.53
N VAL A 2 21.37 37.38 -13.83
CA VAL A 2 20.33 36.52 -14.45
C VAL A 2 20.58 35.00 -14.21
N GLN A 3 21.83 34.56 -14.26
CA GLN A 3 22.19 33.14 -14.10
C GLN A 3 22.02 32.62 -12.65
N PHE A 4 22.17 33.49 -11.66
CA PHE A 4 21.92 33.17 -10.25
C PHE A 4 20.42 33.08 -9.93
N VAL A 5 19.60 33.89 -10.60
CA VAL A 5 18.13 33.86 -10.46
C VAL A 5 17.57 32.58 -11.05
N ILE A 6 18.10 32.10 -12.19
CA ILE A 6 17.68 30.84 -12.81
C ILE A 6 18.00 29.64 -11.90
N LEU A 7 19.18 29.58 -11.30
CA LEU A 7 19.58 28.51 -10.37
C LEU A 7 18.74 28.49 -9.07
N LEU A 8 18.34 29.66 -8.57
CA LEU A 8 17.44 29.75 -7.41
C LEU A 8 16.02 29.29 -7.74
N ILE A 9 15.51 29.62 -8.94
CA ILE A 9 14.19 29.18 -9.39
C ILE A 9 14.16 27.66 -9.62
N THR A 10 15.23 27.06 -10.16
CA THR A 10 15.28 25.60 -10.33
C THR A 10 15.36 24.86 -8.99
N HIS A 11 16.07 25.39 -7.98
CA HIS A 11 16.07 24.80 -6.64
C HIS A 11 14.74 24.98 -5.89
N LEU A 12 14.06 26.12 -6.05
CA LEU A 12 12.73 26.31 -5.49
C LEU A 12 11.69 25.39 -6.13
N ALA A 13 11.76 25.14 -7.44
CA ALA A 13 10.87 24.20 -8.12
C ALA A 13 11.06 22.74 -7.65
N GLN A 14 12.28 22.35 -7.26
CA GLN A 14 12.57 21.03 -6.68
C GLN A 14 12.11 20.90 -5.22
N LEU A 15 12.06 22.00 -4.46
CA LEU A 15 11.56 22.00 -3.09
C LEU A 15 10.03 21.94 -3.01
N VAL A 16 9.32 22.53 -3.97
CA VAL A 16 7.85 22.56 -4.00
C VAL A 16 7.24 21.17 -4.29
N THR A 17 7.91 20.29 -5.05
CA THR A 17 7.38 18.95 -5.37
C THR A 17 7.45 17.95 -4.21
N ALA A 18 8.27 18.22 -3.19
CA ALA A 18 8.37 17.38 -1.99
C ALA A 18 7.28 17.70 -0.96
N ALA A 19 6.70 18.90 -1.01
CA ALA A 19 5.76 19.39 0.00
C ALA A 19 4.38 18.68 -0.05
N ASP A 20 3.97 18.08 -1.17
CA ASP A 20 2.62 17.50 -1.31
C ASP A 20 2.51 16.00 -0.94
N ARG A 21 3.62 15.37 -0.55
CA ARG A 21 3.76 13.90 -0.42
C ARG A 21 3.89 13.44 1.04
N HIS A 22 2.91 13.78 1.87
CA HIS A 22 3.08 13.75 3.33
C HIS A 22 2.98 12.38 4.03
N LYS A 23 2.63 11.29 3.32
CA LYS A 23 2.46 9.96 3.96
C LYS A 23 3.33 8.87 3.34
N ILE A 24 4.28 9.24 2.48
CA ILE A 24 5.20 8.28 1.88
C ILE A 24 6.21 7.84 2.93
N VAL A 25 6.29 6.52 3.16
CA VAL A 25 7.31 5.93 4.02
C VAL A 25 8.37 5.27 3.16
N TYR A 26 9.61 5.60 3.47
CA TYR A 26 10.79 4.97 2.91
C TYR A 26 11.56 4.28 4.02
N LYS A 27 12.06 3.08 3.74
CA LYS A 27 12.83 2.30 4.72
C LYS A 27 13.89 1.47 4.00
N SER A 28 15.13 1.54 4.47
CA SER A 28 16.19 0.62 4.10
C SER A 28 16.19 -0.62 5.00
N LEU A 29 16.79 -1.74 4.56
CA LEU A 29 16.92 -2.92 5.41
C LEU A 29 17.78 -2.63 6.66
N GLN A 30 18.76 -1.74 6.56
CA GLN A 30 19.56 -1.34 7.70
C GLN A 30 18.72 -0.59 8.76
N GLU A 31 17.86 0.32 8.35
CA GLU A 31 16.96 1.03 9.28
C GLU A 31 15.92 0.09 9.90
N ALA A 32 15.33 -0.81 9.09
CA ALA A 32 14.40 -1.82 9.60
C ALA A 32 15.07 -2.76 10.61
N ASN A 33 16.32 -3.18 10.35
CA ASN A 33 17.12 -3.97 11.30
C ASN A 33 17.36 -3.22 12.62
N LYS A 34 17.75 -1.93 12.54
CA LYS A 34 17.96 -1.09 13.73
C LYS A 34 16.67 -0.99 14.54
N GLU A 35 15.54 -0.74 13.89
CA GLU A 35 14.23 -0.68 14.54
C GLU A 35 13.88 -2.01 15.20
N CYS A 36 14.04 -3.14 14.51
CA CYS A 36 13.81 -4.47 15.07
C CYS A 36 14.69 -4.81 16.27
N SER A 37 15.93 -4.32 16.30
CA SER A 37 16.83 -4.57 17.42
C SER A 37 16.33 -3.98 18.75
N LEU A 38 15.45 -2.98 18.69
CA LEU A 38 14.82 -2.37 19.87
C LEU A 38 13.77 -3.26 20.53
N TYR A 39 13.20 -4.23 19.79
CA TYR A 39 12.11 -5.08 20.29
C TYR A 39 12.59 -6.39 20.95
N ASN A 40 13.90 -6.56 21.16
CA ASN A 40 14.50 -7.78 21.72
C ASN A 40 13.93 -9.08 21.08
N VAL A 41 13.91 -9.10 19.75
CA VAL A 41 13.29 -10.15 18.96
C VAL A 41 13.98 -11.50 19.25
N PRO A 42 13.22 -12.57 19.57
CA PRO A 42 13.79 -13.89 19.83
C PRO A 42 14.71 -14.37 18.71
N GLY A 43 15.73 -15.16 19.06
CA GLY A 43 16.71 -15.69 18.10
C GLY A 43 16.04 -16.36 16.90
N GLY A 44 16.44 -15.96 15.69
CA GLY A 44 15.88 -16.45 14.42
C GLY A 44 14.62 -15.74 13.93
N CYS A 45 14.03 -14.81 14.70
CA CYS A 45 12.85 -14.05 14.28
C CYS A 45 13.18 -12.66 13.68
N LEU A 46 14.46 -12.24 13.67
CA LEU A 46 14.86 -10.94 13.12
C LEU A 46 14.45 -10.76 11.63
N PRO A 47 14.65 -11.73 10.72
CA PRO A 47 14.20 -11.60 9.33
C PRO A 47 12.69 -11.38 9.22
N ARG A 48 11.89 -12.04 10.08
CA ARG A 48 10.43 -11.82 10.14
C ARG A 48 10.11 -10.39 10.54
N CYS A 49 10.73 -9.87 11.60
CA CYS A 49 10.50 -8.50 12.05
C CYS A 49 10.85 -7.48 10.95
N VAL A 50 12.03 -7.62 10.33
CA VAL A 50 12.50 -6.70 9.27
C VAL A 50 11.51 -6.68 8.11
N THR A 51 11.11 -7.86 7.65
CA THR A 51 10.20 -8.01 6.51
C THR A 51 8.75 -7.63 6.85
N GLN A 52 8.37 -7.61 8.12
CA GLN A 52 7.11 -7.00 8.57
C GLN A 52 7.18 -5.47 8.56
N ILE A 53 8.27 -4.87 9.03
CA ILE A 53 8.49 -3.41 8.97
C ILE A 53 8.48 -2.91 7.53
N THR A 54 9.14 -3.63 6.62
CA THR A 54 9.15 -3.31 5.18
C THR A 54 7.88 -3.77 4.45
N ARG A 55 7.00 -4.52 5.15
CA ARG A 55 5.69 -5.02 4.71
C ARG A 55 5.75 -5.97 3.51
N ASP A 56 6.80 -6.76 3.48
CA ASP A 56 7.02 -7.82 2.51
C ASP A 56 6.61 -9.20 3.04
N TRP A 57 6.47 -9.35 4.35
CA TRP A 57 6.05 -10.59 4.99
C TRP A 57 4.62 -10.51 5.54
N ASN A 58 3.85 -11.57 5.28
CA ASN A 58 2.57 -11.84 5.89
C ASN A 58 2.57 -13.27 6.45
N ASP A 59 2.14 -13.47 7.71
CA ASP A 59 2.20 -14.80 8.33
C ASP A 59 1.26 -15.84 7.69
N THR A 60 0.21 -15.38 7.01
CA THR A 60 -0.77 -16.23 6.31
C THR A 60 -0.33 -16.50 4.88
N VAL A 61 0.13 -15.47 4.16
CA VAL A 61 0.44 -15.54 2.71
C VAL A 61 1.91 -15.90 2.46
N GLY A 62 2.83 -15.40 3.28
CA GLY A 62 4.27 -15.57 3.13
C GLY A 62 4.98 -14.31 2.59
N MET A 63 6.11 -14.53 1.91
CA MET A 63 6.97 -13.48 1.38
C MET A 63 6.43 -12.95 0.04
N SER A 64 6.40 -11.63 -0.11
CA SER A 64 6.08 -10.98 -1.37
C SER A 64 7.29 -11.01 -2.33
N PRO A 65 7.09 -11.29 -3.63
CA PRO A 65 8.18 -11.27 -4.61
C PRO A 65 8.81 -9.87 -4.76
N VAL A 66 8.07 -8.80 -4.42
CA VAL A 66 8.59 -7.42 -4.47
C VAL A 66 9.71 -7.14 -3.47
N TYR A 67 9.97 -8.05 -2.52
CA TYR A 67 11.15 -7.98 -1.63
C TYR A 67 12.47 -7.93 -2.42
N GLY A 68 12.46 -8.44 -3.66
CA GLY A 68 13.58 -8.31 -4.61
C GLY A 68 14.05 -6.87 -4.85
N ARG A 69 13.21 -5.85 -4.59
CA ARG A 69 13.61 -4.43 -4.68
C ARG A 69 14.77 -4.02 -3.78
N PHE A 70 15.07 -4.81 -2.76
CA PHE A 70 16.24 -4.60 -1.89
C PHE A 70 17.52 -5.24 -2.44
N PHE A 71 17.46 -5.85 -3.62
CA PHE A 71 18.56 -6.56 -4.24
C PHE A 71 18.88 -5.97 -5.61
N GLN A 72 20.14 -6.10 -5.99
CA GLN A 72 20.62 -5.84 -7.34
C GLN A 72 20.85 -7.19 -8.02
N PRO A 73 19.98 -7.63 -8.94
CA PRO A 73 20.20 -8.87 -9.69
C PRO A 73 21.41 -8.73 -10.62
N ASP A 74 22.11 -9.85 -10.85
CA ASP A 74 23.17 -9.92 -11.85
C ASP A 74 22.55 -9.78 -13.25
N PRO A 75 22.96 -8.79 -14.07
CA PRO A 75 22.41 -8.61 -15.41
C PRO A 75 22.63 -9.81 -16.34
N ASN A 76 23.57 -10.70 -16.03
CA ASN A 76 23.86 -11.91 -16.81
C ASN A 76 23.10 -13.15 -16.31
N ASP A 77 22.28 -13.02 -15.27
CA ASP A 77 21.48 -14.11 -14.72
C ASP A 77 19.96 -13.83 -14.83
N PRO A 78 19.37 -14.07 -16.01
CA PRO A 78 17.93 -13.90 -16.20
C PRO A 78 17.09 -14.92 -15.42
N CYS A 79 17.71 -15.94 -14.83
CA CYS A 79 17.04 -17.03 -14.13
C CYS A 79 16.95 -16.83 -12.60
N SER A 80 17.52 -15.75 -12.07
CA SER A 80 17.54 -15.39 -10.63
C SER A 80 16.13 -15.40 -10.00
N ASN A 81 15.17 -14.72 -10.63
CA ASN A 81 13.77 -14.66 -10.19
C ASN A 81 13.16 -16.07 -10.05
N ASN A 82 13.21 -16.85 -11.13
CA ASN A 82 12.62 -18.20 -11.17
C ASN A 82 13.30 -19.18 -10.20
N ARG A 83 14.58 -18.99 -9.87
CA ARG A 83 15.27 -19.80 -8.85
C ARG A 83 14.85 -19.39 -7.43
N THR A 84 14.75 -18.09 -7.19
CA THR A 84 14.32 -17.54 -5.90
C THR A 84 12.91 -17.99 -5.55
N GLU A 85 11.98 -17.88 -6.51
CA GLU A 85 10.57 -18.30 -6.33
C GLU A 85 10.46 -19.79 -6.00
N ARG A 86 11.10 -20.66 -6.80
CA ARG A 86 11.12 -22.11 -6.53
C ARG A 86 11.70 -22.46 -5.17
N CYS A 87 12.73 -21.74 -4.72
CA CYS A 87 13.27 -21.92 -3.38
C CYS A 87 12.23 -21.57 -2.32
N ILE A 88 11.55 -20.43 -2.45
CA ILE A 88 10.51 -19.98 -1.50
C ILE A 88 9.34 -20.98 -1.45
N GLU A 89 8.88 -21.46 -2.59
CA GLU A 89 7.81 -22.47 -2.68
C GLU A 89 8.21 -23.79 -2.00
N SER A 90 9.43 -24.26 -2.27
CA SER A 90 9.99 -25.45 -1.63
C SER A 90 10.03 -25.31 -0.11
N LYS A 91 10.54 -24.19 0.41
CA LYS A 91 10.59 -23.93 1.86
C LYS A 91 9.18 -23.81 2.45
N SER A 92 8.27 -23.15 1.75
CA SER A 92 6.89 -22.95 2.18
C SER A 92 6.08 -24.25 2.27
N SER A 93 6.38 -25.24 1.44
CA SER A 93 5.75 -26.58 1.51
C SER A 93 6.33 -27.47 2.62
N LEU A 94 7.61 -27.31 2.96
CA LEU A 94 8.29 -28.14 3.95
C LEU A 94 8.14 -27.63 5.39
N ILE A 95 8.01 -26.32 5.58
CA ILE A 95 7.99 -25.70 6.92
C ILE A 95 6.54 -25.45 7.35
N PRO A 96 6.10 -25.98 8.52
CA PRO A 96 4.73 -25.78 9.00
C PRO A 96 4.32 -24.29 9.07
N PRO A 97 3.07 -23.92 8.69
CA PRO A 97 2.60 -22.53 8.67
C PRO A 97 2.81 -21.78 10.00
N LYS A 98 2.65 -22.47 11.14
CA LYS A 98 2.83 -21.89 12.48
C LYS A 98 4.29 -21.50 12.81
N LYS A 99 5.28 -22.01 12.07
CA LYS A 99 6.70 -21.66 12.26
C LYS A 99 7.06 -20.38 11.49
N THR A 100 6.34 -19.30 11.74
CA THR A 100 6.41 -18.05 10.95
C THR A 100 7.80 -17.44 10.89
N CYS A 101 8.53 -17.41 12.01
CA CYS A 101 9.92 -16.91 12.02
C CYS A 101 10.85 -17.72 11.12
N LEU A 102 10.76 -19.05 11.20
CA LEU A 102 11.57 -19.94 10.36
C LEU A 102 11.21 -19.79 8.89
N ARG A 103 9.91 -19.72 8.55
CA ARG A 103 9.47 -19.49 7.17
C ARG A 103 10.01 -18.16 6.63
N ALA A 104 9.89 -17.07 7.39
CA ALA A 104 10.40 -15.77 6.98
C ALA A 104 11.93 -15.79 6.80
N SER A 105 12.66 -16.39 7.74
CA SER A 105 14.12 -16.52 7.65
C SER A 105 14.55 -17.29 6.40
N GLU A 106 13.90 -18.41 6.11
CA GLU A 106 14.20 -19.24 4.94
C GLU A 106 13.80 -18.56 3.63
N SER A 107 12.70 -17.79 3.61
CA SER A 107 12.35 -16.97 2.45
C SER A 107 13.40 -15.88 2.19
N VAL A 108 13.88 -15.18 3.22
CA VAL A 108 14.96 -14.19 3.07
C VAL A 108 16.25 -14.88 2.58
N GLN A 109 16.56 -16.07 3.09
CA GLN A 109 17.72 -16.83 2.63
C GLN A 109 17.63 -17.19 1.14
N CYS A 110 16.44 -17.57 0.64
CA CYS A 110 16.25 -17.81 -0.79
C CYS A 110 16.59 -16.58 -1.65
N PHE A 111 16.26 -15.37 -1.20
CA PHE A 111 16.67 -14.15 -1.91
C PHE A 111 18.19 -13.94 -1.86
N MET A 112 18.81 -14.14 -0.70
CA MET A 112 20.26 -14.02 -0.51
C MET A 112 21.04 -15.02 -1.39
N ASP A 113 20.52 -16.23 -1.57
CA ASP A 113 21.20 -17.30 -2.31
C ASP A 113 20.98 -17.23 -3.83
N HIS A 114 19.87 -16.64 -4.28
CA HIS A 114 19.41 -16.80 -5.66
C HIS A 114 19.03 -15.53 -6.41
N TYR A 115 18.79 -14.41 -5.71
CA TYR A 115 18.28 -13.20 -6.37
C TYR A 115 19.39 -12.27 -6.84
N GLY A 116 20.41 -12.03 -6.02
CA GLY A 116 21.52 -11.14 -6.35
C GLY A 116 22.17 -10.51 -5.12
N GLU A 117 22.85 -9.37 -5.32
CA GLU A 117 23.53 -8.65 -4.24
C GLU A 117 22.55 -7.81 -3.43
N ILE A 118 22.58 -7.96 -2.11
CA ILE A 118 21.71 -7.19 -1.21
C ILE A 118 22.17 -5.73 -1.09
N ASN A 119 21.22 -4.80 -1.17
CA ASN A 119 21.43 -3.39 -0.84
C ASN A 119 20.82 -3.06 0.53
N MET A 120 21.67 -2.99 1.54
CA MET A 120 21.25 -2.73 2.92
C MET A 120 20.85 -1.28 3.19
N THR A 121 21.31 -0.33 2.36
CA THR A 121 21.30 1.10 2.71
C THR A 121 20.34 1.92 1.85
N ALA A 122 20.01 1.46 0.64
CA ALA A 122 19.08 2.17 -0.22
C ALA A 122 17.66 2.11 0.38
N PRO A 123 17.04 3.27 0.65
CA PRO A 123 15.68 3.30 1.14
C PRO A 123 14.69 2.91 0.04
N GLN A 124 13.80 1.98 0.36
CA GLN A 124 12.74 1.52 -0.55
C GLN A 124 11.38 1.98 -0.06
N PHE A 125 10.44 2.19 -0.99
CA PHE A 125 9.07 2.52 -0.64
C PHE A 125 8.44 1.38 0.17
N VAL A 126 7.76 1.75 1.26
CA VAL A 126 6.98 0.83 2.10
C VAL A 126 5.51 1.05 1.78
N ARG A 127 4.83 -0.01 1.31
CA ARG A 127 3.38 -0.01 1.06
C ARG A 127 2.63 0.53 2.27
N PHE A 128 1.57 1.32 2.10
CA PHE A 128 0.73 1.76 3.23
C PHE A 128 -0.21 0.65 3.72
N THR A 129 -0.73 0.76 4.96
CA THR A 129 -1.73 -0.16 5.50
C THR A 129 -3.13 0.30 5.11
N LYS A 130 -4.12 -0.57 5.27
CA LYS A 130 -5.54 -0.18 5.13
C LYS A 130 -5.90 0.98 6.06
N LEU A 131 -5.41 0.98 7.30
CA LEU A 131 -5.66 2.09 8.24
C LEU A 131 -5.06 3.42 7.75
N GLN A 132 -3.84 3.39 7.21
CA GLN A 132 -3.19 4.58 6.65
C GLN A 132 -3.94 5.10 5.40
N ASP A 133 -4.49 4.21 4.59
CA ASP A 133 -5.34 4.56 3.45
C ASP A 133 -6.66 5.20 3.90
N VAL A 134 -7.34 4.62 4.91
CA VAL A 134 -8.53 5.23 5.55
C VAL A 134 -8.23 6.65 6.06
N GLN A 135 -7.11 6.79 6.78
CA GLN A 135 -6.69 8.09 7.30
C GLN A 135 -6.45 9.09 6.16
N LEU A 136 -5.78 8.68 5.08
CA LEU A 136 -5.55 9.51 3.90
C LEU A 136 -6.85 9.99 3.27
N ILE A 137 -7.87 9.14 3.19
CA ILE A 137 -9.18 9.49 2.63
C ILE A 137 -9.84 10.59 3.47
N PHE A 138 -9.89 10.43 4.79
CA PHE A 138 -10.46 11.46 5.67
C PHE A 138 -9.68 12.77 5.66
N GLU A 139 -8.34 12.70 5.66
CA GLU A 139 -7.48 13.88 5.54
C GLU A 139 -7.73 14.62 4.22
N CYS A 140 -7.82 13.91 3.10
CA CYS A 140 -8.10 14.48 1.79
C CYS A 140 -9.52 15.05 1.66
N ALA A 141 -10.52 14.36 2.22
CA ALA A 141 -11.88 14.86 2.29
C ALA A 141 -11.93 16.19 3.07
N ALA A 142 -11.31 16.24 4.24
CA ALA A 142 -11.23 17.45 5.06
C ALA A 142 -10.49 18.61 4.35
N MET A 143 -9.36 18.33 3.68
CA MET A 143 -8.62 19.34 2.90
C MET A 143 -9.45 19.94 1.76
N LEU A 144 -10.35 19.16 1.17
CA LEU A 144 -11.24 19.59 0.11
C LEU A 144 -12.58 20.15 0.64
N GLY A 145 -12.73 20.28 1.97
CA GLY A 145 -13.90 20.88 2.60
C GLY A 145 -15.07 19.92 2.84
N TYR A 146 -14.89 18.61 2.65
CA TYR A 146 -15.89 17.58 2.93
C TYR A 146 -15.69 17.05 4.34
N SER A 147 -16.46 17.57 5.30
CA SER A 147 -16.30 17.26 6.73
C SER A 147 -17.59 16.85 7.42
N SER A 148 -18.76 17.06 6.78
CA SER A 148 -20.02 16.55 7.32
C SER A 148 -20.10 15.04 7.16
N LYS A 149 -20.81 14.37 8.07
CA LYS A 149 -21.03 12.92 8.01
C LYS A 149 -21.71 12.52 6.70
N GLU A 150 -22.69 13.28 6.26
CA GLU A 150 -23.46 13.02 5.03
C GLU A 150 -22.58 13.15 3.79
N GLN A 151 -21.68 14.15 3.76
CA GLN A 151 -20.71 14.32 2.67
C GLN A 151 -19.73 13.13 2.62
N LEU A 152 -19.18 12.75 3.77
CA LEU A 152 -18.26 11.61 3.89
C LEU A 152 -18.95 10.31 3.48
N ASP A 153 -20.15 10.04 4.00
CA ASP A 153 -20.93 8.86 3.61
C ASP A 153 -21.24 8.86 2.11
N ALA A 154 -21.53 10.01 1.50
CA ALA A 154 -21.78 10.11 0.05
C ALA A 154 -20.52 9.81 -0.78
N LEU A 155 -19.35 10.30 -0.38
CA LEU A 155 -18.06 10.01 -1.02
C LEU A 155 -17.72 8.52 -0.92
N LEU A 156 -17.89 7.94 0.26
CA LEU A 156 -17.54 6.55 0.56
C LEU A 156 -18.50 5.53 -0.05
N ARG A 157 -19.73 5.93 -0.43
CA ARG A 157 -20.66 5.06 -1.16
C ARG A 157 -20.48 5.11 -2.68
N ASP A 158 -19.73 6.08 -3.19
CA ASP A 158 -19.54 6.29 -4.63
C ASP A 158 -18.33 5.50 -5.17
N SER A 159 -18.36 4.18 -5.03
CA SER A 159 -17.29 3.29 -5.50
C SER A 159 -17.11 3.27 -7.01
N GLU A 160 -18.13 3.72 -7.77
CA GLU A 160 -18.06 3.89 -9.23
C GLU A 160 -17.52 5.26 -9.66
N PHE A 161 -17.12 6.11 -8.71
CA PHE A 161 -16.57 7.44 -8.96
C PHE A 161 -17.49 8.30 -9.86
N LYS A 162 -18.81 8.26 -9.66
CA LYS A 162 -19.77 9.04 -10.45
C LYS A 162 -19.69 10.53 -10.15
N ARG A 163 -19.37 10.89 -8.90
CA ARG A 163 -19.28 12.27 -8.42
C ARG A 163 -17.90 12.86 -8.68
N GLN A 164 -17.86 14.14 -9.05
CA GLN A 164 -16.60 14.86 -9.27
C GLN A 164 -15.82 14.99 -7.96
N GLU A 165 -16.55 15.19 -6.86
CA GLU A 165 -16.03 15.31 -5.50
C GLU A 165 -15.24 14.05 -5.12
N THR A 166 -15.82 12.86 -5.38
CA THR A 166 -15.16 11.57 -5.13
C THR A 166 -13.87 11.42 -5.95
N ARG A 167 -13.91 11.78 -7.24
CA ARG A 167 -12.72 11.77 -8.11
C ARG A 167 -11.64 12.71 -7.59
N CYS A 168 -12.00 13.88 -7.07
CA CYS A 168 -11.05 14.84 -6.54
C CYS A 168 -10.45 14.40 -5.19
N VAL A 169 -11.25 13.82 -4.29
CA VAL A 169 -10.74 13.20 -3.05
C VAL A 169 -9.75 12.09 -3.40
N PHE A 170 -10.10 11.23 -4.38
CA PHE A 170 -9.22 10.15 -4.80
C PHE A 170 -7.92 10.64 -5.45
N ARG A 171 -7.98 11.68 -6.29
CA ARG A 171 -6.77 12.38 -6.78
C ARG A 171 -5.90 12.87 -5.63
N CYS A 172 -6.49 13.48 -4.60
CA CYS A 172 -5.74 13.91 -3.42
C CYS A 172 -5.06 12.72 -2.73
N VAL A 173 -5.78 11.60 -2.52
CA VAL A 173 -5.25 10.39 -1.90
C VAL A 173 -4.03 9.87 -2.68
N MET A 174 -4.12 9.79 -4.01
CA MET A 174 -3.00 9.33 -4.84
C MET A 174 -1.80 10.29 -4.82
N ILE A 175 -2.03 11.61 -4.78
CA ILE A 175 -0.94 12.58 -4.65
C ILE A 175 -0.24 12.44 -3.30
N ARG A 176 -1.01 12.41 -2.20
CA ARG A 176 -0.47 12.39 -0.83
C ARG A 176 0.18 11.05 -0.46
N SER A 177 -0.28 9.95 -1.06
CA SER A 177 0.38 8.63 -0.99
C SER A 177 1.55 8.49 -1.96
N GLY A 178 1.76 9.46 -2.85
CA GLY A 178 2.83 9.44 -3.85
C GLY A 178 2.58 8.52 -5.04
N LEU A 179 1.39 7.94 -5.16
CA LEU A 179 1.04 7.11 -6.32
C LEU A 179 0.85 7.92 -7.60
N TYR A 180 0.61 9.22 -7.49
CA TYR A 180 0.34 10.08 -8.63
C TYR A 180 0.95 11.47 -8.48
N SER A 181 1.22 12.14 -9.61
CA SER A 181 1.34 13.59 -9.67
C SER A 181 0.71 14.12 -10.95
N ASP A 182 0.25 15.37 -10.96
CA ASP A 182 -0.33 15.98 -12.16
C ASP A 182 0.68 16.03 -13.33
N SER A 183 1.96 16.25 -13.02
CA SER A 183 3.00 16.41 -14.04
C SER A 183 3.45 15.08 -14.62
N GLU A 184 3.71 14.07 -13.77
CA GLU A 184 4.31 12.80 -14.19
C GLU A 184 3.25 11.72 -14.44
N GLY A 185 2.07 11.84 -13.84
CA GLY A 185 1.05 10.79 -13.82
C GLY A 185 1.33 9.75 -12.74
N LEU A 186 1.06 8.48 -13.06
CA LEU A 186 1.20 7.35 -12.15
C LEU A 186 2.68 7.05 -11.82
N ASN A 187 2.97 6.79 -10.55
CA ASN A 187 4.28 6.33 -10.08
C ASN A 187 4.34 4.80 -10.13
N MET A 188 4.66 4.26 -11.31
CA MET A 188 4.65 2.82 -11.55
C MET A 188 5.54 2.01 -10.57
N PRO A 189 6.75 2.48 -10.17
CA PRO A 189 7.54 1.77 -9.17
C PRO A 189 6.85 1.60 -7.81
N ARG A 190 6.03 2.58 -7.37
CA ARG A 190 5.27 2.46 -6.12
C ARG A 190 4.06 1.56 -6.27
N TYR A 191 3.36 1.64 -7.40
CA TYR A 191 2.27 0.70 -7.67
C TYR A 191 2.80 -0.74 -7.72
N TYR A 192 3.97 -1.02 -8.30
CA TYR A 192 4.59 -2.36 -8.29
C TYR A 192 4.66 -2.97 -6.88
N VAL A 193 5.07 -2.16 -5.91
CA VAL A 193 5.16 -2.57 -4.49
C VAL A 193 3.78 -2.81 -3.87
N LEU A 194 2.76 -2.02 -4.22
CA LEU A 194 1.39 -2.22 -3.72
C LEU A 194 0.72 -3.47 -4.29
N CYS A 195 0.97 -3.72 -5.57
CA CYS A 195 0.40 -4.78 -6.38
C CYS A 195 1.06 -6.14 -6.13
N GLY A 196 2.27 -6.16 -5.56
CA GLY A 196 3.01 -7.40 -5.34
C GLY A 196 3.71 -7.93 -6.59
N GLY A 197 3.96 -7.09 -7.59
CA GLY A 197 4.57 -7.47 -8.86
C GLY A 197 3.73 -7.06 -10.07
N TYR A 198 4.30 -7.20 -11.25
CA TYR A 198 3.59 -7.10 -12.54
C TYR A 198 4.03 -8.19 -13.49
N GLU A 199 3.13 -8.56 -14.40
CA GLU A 199 3.47 -9.36 -15.57
C GLU A 199 4.30 -8.58 -16.59
N ASP A 200 4.97 -9.30 -17.48
CA ASP A 200 5.76 -8.72 -18.56
C ASP A 200 4.90 -7.81 -19.46
N GLY A 201 5.46 -6.66 -19.84
CA GLY A 201 4.78 -5.69 -20.71
C GLY A 201 3.77 -4.79 -20.00
N PHE A 202 3.42 -5.05 -18.73
CA PHE A 202 2.47 -4.21 -17.98
C PHE A 202 2.89 -2.73 -17.94
N TYR A 203 4.18 -2.44 -17.70
CA TYR A 203 4.69 -1.06 -17.69
C TYR A 203 4.44 -0.33 -19.01
N GLN A 204 4.63 -1.02 -20.14
CA GLN A 204 4.39 -0.43 -21.45
C GLN A 204 2.89 -0.17 -21.66
N GLN A 205 2.03 -1.13 -21.32
CA GLN A 205 0.58 -1.00 -21.43
C GLN A 205 0.04 0.16 -20.58
N ALA A 206 0.50 0.28 -19.33
CA ALA A 206 0.11 1.37 -18.43
C ALA A 206 0.57 2.74 -18.95
N ALA A 207 1.76 2.81 -19.56
CA ALA A 207 2.30 4.03 -20.16
C ALA A 207 1.48 4.45 -21.40
N GLU A 208 1.18 3.51 -22.30
CA GLU A 208 0.36 3.74 -23.49
C GLU A 208 -1.06 4.18 -23.12
N CYS A 209 -1.68 3.52 -22.13
CA CYS A 209 -2.97 3.92 -21.58
C CYS A 209 -2.93 5.34 -21.01
N SER A 210 -1.91 5.66 -20.20
CA SER A 210 -1.75 6.99 -19.61
C SER A 210 -1.57 8.08 -20.68
N ALA A 211 -0.84 7.78 -21.75
CA ALA A 211 -0.66 8.69 -22.88
C ALA A 211 -1.96 8.93 -23.66
N ARG A 212 -2.77 7.88 -23.84
CA ARG A 212 -4.12 7.99 -24.44
C ARG A 212 -5.03 8.88 -23.60
N LEU A 213 -5.13 8.61 -22.29
CA LEU A 213 -6.01 9.36 -21.39
C LEU A 213 -5.69 10.86 -21.31
N ARG A 214 -4.40 11.24 -21.39
CA ARG A 214 -3.99 12.65 -21.46
C ARG A 214 -4.55 13.40 -22.68
N LYS A 215 -4.89 12.68 -23.75
CA LYS A 215 -5.50 13.26 -24.96
C LYS A 215 -7.03 13.27 -24.90
N GLU A 216 -7.62 12.30 -24.21
CA GLU A 216 -9.08 12.15 -24.12
C GLU A 216 -9.71 13.04 -23.04
N VAL A 217 -9.05 13.19 -21.89
CA VAL A 217 -9.61 13.93 -20.75
C VAL A 217 -9.26 15.42 -20.89
N PRO A 218 -10.23 16.34 -20.69
CA PRO A 218 -9.95 17.77 -20.66
C PRO A 218 -8.81 18.14 -19.70
N CYS A 219 -7.93 19.04 -20.12
CA CYS A 219 -6.71 19.39 -19.37
C CYS A 219 -6.99 19.99 -17.98
N ASP A 220 -8.15 20.61 -17.80
CA ASP A 220 -8.64 21.18 -16.54
C ASP A 220 -9.28 20.14 -15.62
N ASP A 221 -9.76 19.00 -16.16
CA ASP A 221 -10.36 17.91 -15.37
C ASP A 221 -9.32 16.91 -14.86
N LYS A 222 -8.43 17.43 -14.02
CA LYS A 222 -7.34 16.65 -13.41
C LYS A 222 -7.85 15.52 -12.52
N CYS A 223 -9.00 15.72 -11.86
CA CYS A 223 -9.59 14.71 -10.97
C CYS A 223 -10.02 13.47 -11.76
N THR A 224 -10.73 13.68 -12.89
CA THR A 224 -11.10 12.59 -13.78
C THR A 224 -9.88 11.95 -14.43
N LEU A 225 -8.87 12.72 -14.85
CA LEU A 225 -7.66 12.16 -15.43
C LEU A 225 -6.96 11.21 -14.44
N ALA A 226 -6.75 11.65 -13.20
CA ALA A 226 -6.09 10.85 -12.19
C ALA A 226 -6.89 9.56 -11.88
N GLN A 227 -8.21 9.68 -11.70
CA GLN A 227 -9.08 8.53 -11.42
C GLN A 227 -9.09 7.52 -12.58
N ARG A 228 -9.26 7.99 -13.83
CA ARG A 228 -9.24 7.11 -15.01
C ARG A 228 -7.88 6.46 -15.19
N MET A 229 -6.78 7.16 -14.94
CA MET A 229 -5.45 6.56 -15.00
C MET A 229 -5.32 5.39 -14.02
N ALA A 230 -5.71 5.56 -12.77
CA ALA A 230 -5.65 4.48 -11.79
C ALA A 230 -6.58 3.31 -12.15
N ASN A 231 -7.82 3.58 -12.59
CA ASN A 231 -8.78 2.51 -12.84
C ASN A 231 -8.59 1.80 -14.19
N GLU A 232 -8.22 2.54 -15.25
CA GLU A 232 -8.08 1.97 -16.61
C GLU A 232 -6.66 1.50 -16.91
N CYS A 233 -5.63 2.21 -16.42
CA CYS A 233 -4.25 1.90 -16.80
C CYS A 233 -3.55 0.94 -15.83
N ILE A 234 -3.99 0.91 -14.57
CA ILE A 234 -3.51 -0.08 -13.61
C ILE A 234 -4.47 -1.27 -13.57
N GLY A 235 -5.78 -1.03 -13.50
CA GLY A 235 -6.81 -2.08 -13.52
C GLY A 235 -7.36 -2.43 -12.14
N VAL A 236 -8.47 -3.18 -12.13
CA VAL A 236 -9.23 -3.53 -10.91
C VAL A 236 -8.59 -4.62 -10.07
N ASP A 237 -7.65 -5.40 -10.62
CA ASP A 237 -6.97 -6.46 -9.86
C ASP A 237 -5.89 -5.90 -8.91
N TYR A 238 -5.68 -4.59 -8.97
CA TYR A 238 -4.63 -3.85 -8.29
C TYR A 238 -5.21 -2.69 -7.49
N GLU A 239 -6.35 -2.91 -6.81
CA GLU A 239 -6.98 -1.94 -5.92
C GLU A 239 -5.98 -1.43 -4.87
N THR A 240 -5.44 -0.24 -5.12
CA THR A 240 -4.45 0.40 -4.26
C THR A 240 -5.07 1.22 -3.14
N SER A 241 -6.38 1.46 -3.21
CA SER A 241 -7.13 2.13 -2.15
C SER A 241 -8.48 1.45 -1.92
N ILE A 242 -8.96 1.49 -0.68
CA ILE A 242 -10.30 1.01 -0.30
C ILE A 242 -11.42 1.76 -1.05
N MET A 243 -11.15 2.95 -1.59
CA MET A 243 -12.10 3.66 -2.46
C MET A 243 -12.32 2.94 -3.80
N GLN A 244 -11.36 2.13 -4.25
CA GLN A 244 -11.48 1.34 -5.47
C GLN A 244 -12.17 -0.02 -5.22
N SER A 245 -12.31 -0.43 -3.95
CA SER A 245 -12.87 -1.74 -3.62
C SER A 245 -14.33 -1.90 -4.01
N LYS A 246 -14.63 -2.99 -4.72
CA LYS A 246 -16.02 -3.37 -5.04
C LYS A 246 -16.76 -3.73 -3.75
N GLY A 247 -17.62 -2.82 -3.29
CA GLY A 247 -18.44 -3.02 -2.09
C GLY A 247 -18.84 -1.71 -1.43
N ASN A 248 -19.46 -1.80 -0.25
CA ASN A 248 -19.78 -0.62 0.53
C ASN A 248 -18.55 -0.19 1.35
N THR A 249 -17.67 0.66 0.79
CA THR A 249 -16.45 1.16 1.45
C THR A 249 -16.74 1.76 2.82
N VAL A 250 -17.94 2.34 3.01
CA VAL A 250 -18.43 2.78 4.32
C VAL A 250 -18.38 1.69 5.38
N ASN A 251 -18.84 0.47 5.08
CA ASN A 251 -18.82 -0.63 6.04
C ASN A 251 -17.39 -1.07 6.36
N THR A 252 -16.51 -1.10 5.37
CA THR A 252 -15.09 -1.40 5.57
C THR A 252 -14.43 -0.36 6.48
N ILE A 253 -14.72 0.92 6.26
CA ILE A 253 -14.19 2.02 7.07
C ILE A 253 -14.75 1.96 8.49
N TYR A 254 -16.05 1.79 8.67
CA TYR A 254 -16.62 1.67 10.01
C TYR A 254 -16.16 0.39 10.72
N ALA A 255 -15.91 -0.70 10.01
CA ALA A 255 -15.28 -1.88 10.61
C ALA A 255 -13.84 -1.59 11.05
N ILE A 256 -13.06 -0.83 10.28
CA ILE A 256 -11.70 -0.41 10.66
C ILE A 256 -11.73 0.58 11.83
N GLN A 257 -12.70 1.50 11.88
CA GLN A 257 -12.85 2.49 12.96
C GLN A 257 -13.42 1.87 14.25
N GLY A 258 -14.45 1.02 14.13
CA GLY A 258 -15.10 0.30 15.23
C GLY A 258 -14.29 -0.88 15.74
N SER A 259 -13.28 -1.33 14.98
CA SER A 259 -12.17 -2.10 15.52
C SER A 259 -11.31 -1.16 16.38
N GLU A 260 -11.79 -0.77 17.56
CA GLU A 260 -11.01 -0.13 18.62
C GLU A 260 -9.92 -1.07 19.20
N VAL A 261 -9.36 -1.95 18.38
CA VAL A 261 -8.20 -2.78 18.72
C VAL A 261 -6.96 -1.97 18.34
N TYR A 262 -6.62 -1.08 19.27
CA TYR A 262 -5.41 -0.28 19.32
C TYR A 262 -5.22 0.66 18.13
N ASN A 263 -5.43 1.95 18.40
CA ASN A 263 -4.42 2.96 18.03
C ASN A 263 -3.07 2.42 18.50
N ILE A 264 -2.45 1.61 17.66
CA ILE A 264 -1.05 1.36 17.71
C ILE A 264 -0.46 2.71 17.33
N ASP A 265 -0.14 3.48 18.37
CA ASP A 265 0.87 4.52 18.33
C ASP A 265 1.92 4.11 17.30
N GLY A 266 2.22 4.98 16.35
CA GLY A 266 2.86 4.70 15.05
C GLY A 266 4.26 4.06 15.08
N GLN A 267 4.59 3.38 16.17
CA GLN A 267 5.81 2.65 16.46
C GLN A 267 5.67 1.12 16.51
N ASN A 268 4.47 0.50 16.53
CA ASN A 268 4.40 -1.00 16.48
C ASN A 268 3.89 -1.53 15.12
N ALA A 269 4.81 -1.88 14.24
CA ALA A 269 4.57 -2.32 12.86
C ALA A 269 3.90 -3.72 12.67
N ASN A 270 3.19 -4.28 13.67
CA ASN A 270 2.89 -5.73 13.70
C ASN A 270 1.42 -6.15 13.84
N SER A 271 0.46 -5.44 13.23
CA SER A 271 -0.92 -5.95 13.15
C SER A 271 -1.46 -5.97 11.71
N ASN A 272 -1.35 -7.15 11.08
CA ASN A 272 -2.10 -7.49 9.88
C ASN A 272 -3.51 -7.96 10.30
N VAL A 273 -4.43 -7.02 10.45
CA VAL A 273 -5.85 -7.36 10.69
C VAL A 273 -6.48 -7.76 9.35
N ALA A 274 -6.76 -9.05 9.17
CA ALA A 274 -7.62 -9.53 8.10
C ALA A 274 -9.08 -9.43 8.58
N LEU A 275 -9.82 -8.46 8.05
CA LEU A 275 -11.24 -8.25 8.36
C LEU A 275 -12.09 -8.91 7.27
N THR A 276 -12.98 -9.82 7.67
CA THR A 276 -14.03 -10.34 6.79
C THR A 276 -15.36 -9.80 7.30
N SER A 277 -16.03 -8.95 6.52
CA SER A 277 -17.39 -8.50 6.85
C SER A 277 -18.39 -9.51 6.34
N VAL A 278 -19.08 -10.23 7.22
CA VAL A 278 -20.18 -11.11 6.84
C VAL A 278 -21.49 -10.36 7.09
N GLN A 279 -22.21 -10.02 6.01
CA GLN A 279 -23.54 -9.43 6.11
C GLN A 279 -24.57 -10.55 6.30
N ARG A 280 -25.11 -10.67 7.51
CA ARG A 280 -26.37 -11.40 7.76
C ARG A 280 -27.31 -10.48 8.50
N ASP A 281 -28.54 -10.35 8.00
CA ASP A 281 -29.66 -9.74 8.71
C ASP A 281 -29.35 -8.38 9.36
N LYS A 282 -28.90 -7.42 8.53
CA LYS A 282 -28.58 -6.02 8.92
C LYS A 282 -27.49 -5.85 10.00
N THR A 283 -26.83 -6.93 10.40
CA THR A 283 -25.75 -6.92 11.39
C THR A 283 -24.41 -7.11 10.68
N ILE A 284 -23.42 -6.28 11.02
CA ILE A 284 -22.04 -6.46 10.54
C ILE A 284 -21.30 -7.26 11.62
N ASN A 285 -21.01 -8.52 11.35
CA ASN A 285 -20.16 -9.32 12.22
C ASN A 285 -18.70 -9.13 11.79
N ILE A 286 -17.86 -8.69 12.74
CA ILE A 286 -16.41 -8.57 12.57
C ILE A 286 -15.78 -9.84 13.11
N GLU A 287 -15.26 -10.69 12.22
CA GLU A 287 -14.49 -11.87 12.62
C GLU A 287 -12.99 -11.57 12.52
N ASN A 288 -12.29 -11.60 13.66
CA ASN A 288 -10.83 -11.53 13.72
C ASN A 288 -10.27 -12.95 13.50
N THR A 289 -9.55 -13.16 12.40
CA THR A 289 -8.99 -14.47 12.04
C THR A 289 -7.56 -14.70 12.54
N ASN A 290 -6.91 -13.71 13.17
CA ASN A 290 -5.45 -13.68 13.33
C ASN A 290 -4.93 -13.29 14.73
N SER A 291 -5.69 -13.45 15.82
CA SER A 291 -5.09 -13.38 17.16
C SER A 291 -5.29 -14.68 17.94
N ASP A 292 -4.20 -15.23 18.45
CA ASP A 292 -4.14 -16.29 19.48
C ASP A 292 -4.81 -15.88 20.82
N LEU A 293 -5.61 -14.81 20.82
CA LEU A 293 -6.51 -14.38 21.88
C LEU A 293 -7.92 -14.30 21.26
N ASN A 294 -8.72 -15.34 21.46
CA ASN A 294 -10.15 -15.26 21.23
C ASN A 294 -10.73 -14.18 22.15
N LYS A 295 -11.19 -13.07 21.58
CA LYS A 295 -12.27 -12.27 22.18
C LYS A 295 -13.39 -12.17 21.15
N PHE A 296 -14.41 -12.97 21.40
CA PHE A 296 -15.71 -12.87 20.75
C PHE A 296 -16.46 -11.65 21.27
N GLY A 297 -17.13 -10.96 20.36
CA GLY A 297 -18.31 -10.16 20.65
C GLY A 297 -18.03 -8.69 20.91
N ASP A 298 -18.10 -7.89 19.85
CA ASP A 298 -18.75 -6.58 19.92
C ASP A 298 -19.72 -6.48 18.73
N THR A 299 -21.02 -6.46 19.03
CA THR A 299 -22.09 -6.27 18.04
C THR A 299 -22.31 -4.77 17.90
N ILE A 300 -21.88 -4.17 16.79
CA ILE A 300 -22.27 -2.80 16.46
C ILE A 300 -23.65 -2.86 15.80
N ASN A 301 -24.69 -2.55 16.58
CA ASN A 301 -26.02 -2.29 16.04
C ASN A 301 -26.00 -0.95 15.31
N VAL A 302 -25.96 -0.99 13.98
CA VAL A 302 -26.23 0.18 13.15
C VAL A 302 -27.74 0.33 13.06
N ASP A 303 -28.35 0.88 14.12
CA ASP A 303 -29.76 1.24 14.09
C ASP A 303 -29.95 2.40 13.11
N ASN A 304 -30.64 2.10 12.01
CA ASN A 304 -31.25 3.08 11.13
C ASN A 304 -32.28 3.89 11.92
N GLN A 305 -32.21 5.22 11.84
CA GLN A 305 -33.34 6.10 11.52
C GLN A 305 -33.03 7.58 11.79
N PRO A 306 -33.75 8.52 11.16
CA PRO A 306 -34.41 8.50 9.85
C PRO A 306 -33.58 9.21 8.76
#